data_AF-A0AAV0TKA2-F1
#
_entry.id   AF-A0AAV0TKA2-F1
#
_cell.length_a   1.000
_cell.length_b   1.000
_cell.length_c   1.000
_cell.angle_alpha   90.00
_cell.angle_beta   90.00
_cell.angle_gamma   90.00
#
_symmetry.space_group_name_H-M   'P 1'
#
loop_
_entity.id
_entity.type
_entity.pdbx_description
1 polymer ?
#
loop_
_entity_poly.entity_id
_entity_poly.type
_entity_poly.pdbx_seq_one_letter_code
_entity_poly.pdbx_strand_id
1 'polypeptide(L)'
;MSSFSNRVKQRTLRRTAMANTDISTFISRASSERATVLASPSLSSSSETLKDWMYWQRDASNAHCWTKVYGVLDSEFLWLFKTNHSSKTMFLQIAVSDVHVSGQRQLRVVDPNGEHMEIWLLDEDSFSEWHHRLEEAAALTSQFFRATELEARRLPRHSAYRGSLVSYRRASKRSRCRALLGCLTQWRQKAAEPSW
;
A
#
# COMPACT_ATOMS: atom_id res chain seq x y z
N MET A 1 -28.41 33.99 -51.85
CA MET A 1 -27.90 32.93 -52.75
C MET A 1 -27.64 31.69 -51.91
N SER A 2 -28.24 30.54 -52.29
CA SER A 2 -27.83 29.13 -52.04
C SER A 2 -27.50 28.66 -50.61
N SER A 3 -27.83 27.48 -50.11
CA SER A 3 -28.53 26.30 -50.64
C SER A 3 -28.74 25.34 -49.46
N PHE A 4 -29.80 24.54 -49.52
CA PHE A 4 -30.06 23.36 -48.69
C PHE A 4 -29.00 22.26 -48.86
N SER A 5 -28.75 21.44 -47.82
CA SER A 5 -29.04 19.98 -47.79
C SER A 5 -28.22 19.17 -46.76
N ASN A 6 -28.97 18.44 -45.91
CA ASN A 6 -28.76 17.12 -45.31
C ASN A 6 -27.45 16.33 -45.52
N ARG A 7 -27.00 15.62 -44.46
CA ARG A 7 -26.87 14.14 -44.49
C ARG A 7 -26.65 13.49 -43.11
N VAL A 8 -27.64 12.70 -42.71
CA VAL A 8 -27.51 11.54 -41.81
C VAL A 8 -26.77 10.42 -42.53
N LYS A 9 -25.87 9.69 -41.86
CA LYS A 9 -25.52 8.31 -42.24
C LYS A 9 -25.32 7.42 -41.01
N GLN A 10 -26.16 6.40 -40.95
CA GLN A 10 -26.14 5.29 -40.00
C GLN A 10 -25.05 4.26 -40.35
N ARG A 11 -24.66 3.51 -39.30
CA ARG A 11 -24.30 2.08 -39.24
C ARG A 11 -23.42 1.48 -40.34
N THR A 12 -22.35 0.80 -39.93
CA THR A 12 -22.12 -0.59 -40.37
C THR A 12 -21.38 -1.38 -39.29
N LEU A 13 -22.07 -2.40 -38.77
CA LEU A 13 -21.51 -3.57 -38.09
C LEU A 13 -20.70 -4.39 -39.09
N ARG A 14 -19.51 -4.89 -38.70
CA ARG A 14 -19.05 -6.19 -39.18
C ARG A 14 -18.21 -6.92 -38.13
N ARG A 15 -18.79 -8.04 -37.70
CA ARG A 15 -18.23 -9.16 -36.94
C ARG A 15 -17.34 -10.00 -37.85
N THR A 16 -16.25 -10.54 -37.30
CA THR A 16 -15.63 -11.87 -37.54
C THR A 16 -14.38 -11.91 -36.64
N ALA A 17 -14.35 -12.56 -35.47
CA ALA A 17 -14.50 -13.97 -35.12
C ALA A 17 -13.38 -14.88 -35.67
N MET A 18 -12.56 -15.43 -34.76
CA MET A 18 -11.99 -16.80 -34.64
C MET A 18 -11.01 -16.74 -33.44
N ALA A 19 -11.33 -17.33 -32.27
CA ALA A 19 -11.00 -18.71 -31.83
C ALA A 19 -9.48 -18.89 -31.63
N ASN A 20 -8.87 -19.43 -30.57
CA ASN A 20 -9.17 -20.19 -29.34
C ASN A 20 -7.95 -19.89 -28.40
N THR A 21 -7.84 -20.19 -27.10
CA THR A 21 -8.22 -21.40 -26.35
C THR A 21 -8.09 -21.11 -24.83
N ASP A 22 -9.18 -21.39 -24.10
CA ASP A 22 -9.31 -22.11 -22.82
C ASP A 22 -8.27 -21.96 -21.69
N ILE A 23 -8.71 -21.39 -20.55
CA ILE A 23 -8.51 -21.99 -19.22
C ILE A 23 -9.83 -21.94 -18.46
N SER A 24 -10.31 -23.13 -18.11
CA SER A 24 -11.58 -23.48 -17.50
C SER A 24 -11.78 -22.96 -16.07
N THR A 25 -12.97 -22.43 -15.76
CA THR A 25 -13.50 -22.43 -14.39
C THR A 25 -14.79 -23.24 -14.37
N PHE A 26 -14.67 -24.49 -13.94
CA PHE A 26 -15.78 -25.37 -13.60
C PHE A 26 -16.58 -24.77 -12.43
N ILE A 27 -17.85 -24.43 -12.67
CA ILE A 27 -18.85 -24.35 -11.59
C ILE A 27 -20.04 -25.19 -12.02
N SER A 28 -20.16 -26.37 -11.41
CA SER A 28 -21.44 -27.02 -11.10
C SER A 28 -21.17 -28.24 -10.23
N ARG A 29 -21.71 -28.24 -9.01
CA ARG A 29 -22.29 -29.46 -8.42
C ARG A 29 -23.16 -29.12 -7.21
N ALA A 30 -24.46 -29.33 -7.38
CA ALA A 30 -25.35 -29.69 -6.29
C ALA A 30 -25.40 -31.22 -6.17
N SER A 31 -25.71 -31.67 -4.95
CA SER A 31 -26.15 -33.01 -4.52
C SER A 31 -25.13 -33.97 -3.88
N SER A 32 -25.36 -34.16 -2.57
CA SER A 32 -25.50 -35.39 -1.78
C SER A 32 -24.34 -36.40 -1.59
N GLU A 33 -24.25 -36.78 -0.32
CA GLU A 33 -23.80 -38.05 0.28
C GLU A 33 -22.33 -38.29 0.67
N ARG A 34 -22.16 -38.34 2.01
CA ARG A 34 -21.21 -39.08 2.85
C ARG A 34 -19.83 -39.36 2.26
N ALA A 35 -18.83 -38.63 2.76
CA ALA A 35 -17.46 -39.13 2.84
C ALA A 35 -16.77 -38.58 4.09
N THR A 36 -16.06 -39.48 4.77
CA THR A 36 -15.26 -39.29 5.97
C THR A 36 -14.33 -38.09 5.86
N VAL A 37 -14.47 -37.13 6.78
CA VAL A 37 -13.61 -35.95 6.86
C VAL A 37 -12.25 -36.41 7.40
N LEU A 38 -11.32 -36.73 6.49
CA LEU A 38 -9.90 -36.66 6.79
C LEU A 38 -9.60 -35.19 7.05
N ALA A 39 -9.37 -34.86 8.33
CA ALA A 39 -8.96 -33.54 8.76
C ALA A 39 -7.66 -33.16 8.05
N SER A 40 -7.78 -32.42 6.95
CA SER A 40 -6.67 -31.63 6.43
C SER A 40 -6.38 -30.54 7.46
N PRO A 41 -5.12 -30.25 7.80
CA PRO A 41 -4.82 -29.12 8.67
C PRO A 41 -5.24 -27.85 7.92
N SER A 42 -6.39 -27.32 8.32
CA SER A 42 -6.85 -26.02 7.88
C SER A 42 -5.88 -24.97 8.42
N LEU A 43 -4.94 -24.53 7.59
CA LEU A 43 -4.20 -23.27 7.77
C LEU A 43 -5.14 -22.05 7.55
N SER A 44 -6.39 -22.15 7.99
CA SER A 44 -7.28 -21.01 8.16
C SER A 44 -7.19 -20.59 9.62
N SER A 45 -6.00 -20.17 10.05
CA SER A 45 -5.96 -19.16 11.10
C SER A 45 -6.55 -17.93 10.43
N SER A 46 -7.82 -17.64 10.70
CA SER A 46 -8.41 -16.34 10.41
C SER A 46 -7.63 -15.35 11.25
N SER A 47 -6.47 -14.94 10.73
CA SER A 47 -5.60 -13.97 11.36
C SER A 47 -6.42 -12.70 11.49
N GLU A 48 -6.86 -12.42 12.71
CA GLU A 48 -7.74 -11.28 12.96
C GLU A 48 -7.02 -10.01 12.50
N THR A 49 -7.73 -9.18 11.75
CA THR A 49 -7.19 -7.91 11.29
C THR A 49 -6.91 -7.04 12.50
N LEU A 50 -5.63 -6.79 12.78
CA LEU A 50 -5.21 -5.94 13.90
C LEU A 50 -5.36 -4.47 13.50
N LYS A 51 -6.01 -3.68 14.35
CA LYS A 51 -6.30 -2.27 14.06
C LYS A 51 -6.17 -1.43 15.32
N ASP A 52 -5.39 -0.37 15.23
CA ASP A 52 -5.21 0.53 16.37
C ASP A 52 -4.71 1.91 15.95
N TRP A 53 -4.87 2.89 16.83
CA TRP A 53 -4.19 4.16 16.76
C TRP A 53 -2.73 3.99 17.15
N MET A 54 -1.83 4.61 16.40
CA MET A 54 -0.40 4.64 16.69
C MET A 54 0.19 5.97 16.26
N TYR A 55 1.45 6.19 16.58
CA TYR A 55 2.22 7.29 16.02
C TYR A 55 3.21 6.75 14.99
N TRP A 56 3.37 7.45 13.88
CA TRP A 56 4.39 7.12 12.90
C TRP A 56 5.28 8.31 12.62
N GLN A 57 6.54 8.03 12.32
CA GLN A 57 7.52 9.06 11.99
C GLN A 57 7.53 9.30 10.48
N ARG A 58 6.96 10.45 10.07
CA ARG A 58 6.83 10.80 8.64
C ARG A 58 8.17 11.05 7.96
N ASP A 59 9.09 11.71 8.67
CA ASP A 59 10.34 12.21 8.09
C ASP A 59 11.54 11.69 8.89
N ALA A 60 12.37 10.89 8.23
CA ALA A 60 13.61 10.39 8.81
C ALA A 60 14.57 11.53 9.19
N SER A 61 14.49 12.70 8.51
CA SER A 61 15.30 13.87 8.88
C SER A 61 14.74 14.65 10.08
N ASN A 62 13.53 14.34 10.55
CA ASN A 62 12.96 14.93 11.76
C ASN A 62 12.49 13.82 12.71
N ALA A 63 13.46 13.29 13.47
CA ALA A 63 13.27 12.21 14.45
C ALA A 63 12.22 12.48 15.53
N HIS A 64 11.85 13.73 15.73
CA HIS A 64 10.91 14.13 16.79
C HIS A 64 9.49 14.37 16.26
N CYS A 65 9.28 14.33 14.93
CA CYS A 65 7.97 14.59 14.34
C CYS A 65 7.16 13.30 14.19
N TRP A 66 6.35 13.03 15.21
CA TRP A 66 5.40 11.93 15.25
C TRP A 66 4.01 12.41 14.83
N THR A 67 3.36 11.66 13.95
CA THR A 67 1.97 11.93 13.52
C THR A 67 1.09 10.81 14.01
N LYS A 68 -0.05 11.11 14.64
CA LYS A 68 -1.04 10.10 14.99
C LYS A 68 -1.72 9.58 13.73
N VAL A 69 -1.82 8.26 13.60
CA VAL A 69 -2.45 7.57 12.47
C VAL A 69 -3.19 6.34 12.95
N TYR A 70 -4.13 5.89 12.13
CA TYR A 70 -4.80 4.62 12.35
C TYR A 70 -4.08 3.56 11.50
N GLY A 71 -3.54 2.53 12.14
CA GLY A 71 -2.87 1.41 11.50
C GLY A 71 -3.81 0.22 11.38
N VAL A 72 -3.73 -0.47 10.25
CA VAL A 72 -4.44 -1.72 10.00
C VAL A 72 -3.43 -2.72 9.47
N LEU A 73 -3.33 -3.89 10.11
CA LEU A 73 -2.51 -5.00 9.68
C LEU A 73 -3.41 -6.18 9.36
N ASP A 74 -3.36 -6.63 8.11
CA ASP A 74 -4.10 -7.81 7.63
C ASP A 74 -3.15 -8.68 6.82
N SER A 75 -3.03 -9.94 7.22
CA SER A 75 -2.06 -10.89 6.66
C SER A 75 -0.64 -10.29 6.66
N GLU A 76 -0.03 -10.08 5.50
CA GLU A 76 1.31 -9.52 5.34
C GLU A 76 1.37 -8.00 5.13
N PHE A 77 0.22 -7.31 5.09
CA PHE A 77 0.13 -5.92 4.67
C PHE A 77 -0.25 -4.98 5.81
N LEU A 78 0.52 -3.90 5.93
CA LEU A 78 0.26 -2.80 6.85
C LEU A 78 -0.20 -1.56 6.06
N TRP A 79 -1.38 -1.04 6.41
CA TRP A 79 -1.91 0.23 5.91
C TRP A 79 -1.96 1.29 7.00
N LEU A 80 -1.58 2.52 6.65
CA LEU A 80 -1.75 3.68 7.52
C LEU A 80 -2.78 4.66 6.94
N PHE A 81 -3.65 5.13 7.82
CA PHE A 81 -4.73 6.07 7.52
C PHE A 81 -4.54 7.35 8.34
N LYS A 82 -4.86 8.51 7.73
CA LYS A 82 -4.75 9.82 8.39
C LYS A 82 -5.73 9.98 9.54
N THR A 83 -6.87 9.30 9.46
CA THR A 83 -7.98 9.35 10.42
C THR A 83 -8.62 7.96 10.47
N ASN A 84 -9.88 7.85 10.91
CA ASN A 84 -10.65 6.61 10.90
C ASN A 84 -10.58 5.88 9.55
N HIS A 85 -10.67 4.55 9.64
CA HIS A 85 -10.54 3.59 8.54
C HIS A 85 -11.45 3.94 7.35
N SER A 86 -10.87 4.51 6.29
CA SER A 86 -11.55 4.80 5.03
C SER A 86 -10.54 4.75 3.88
N SER A 87 -10.94 4.23 2.72
CA SER A 87 -10.07 4.23 1.52
C SER A 87 -9.61 5.63 1.12
N LYS A 88 -10.39 6.68 1.43
CA LYS A 88 -10.05 8.09 1.16
C LYS A 88 -8.95 8.63 2.08
N THR A 89 -8.74 8.01 3.24
CA THR A 89 -7.82 8.48 4.28
C THR A 89 -6.54 7.64 4.34
N MET A 90 -6.52 6.49 3.67
CA MET A 90 -5.32 5.68 3.45
C MET A 90 -4.28 6.48 2.66
N PHE A 91 -3.04 6.49 3.14
CA PHE A 91 -1.96 7.21 2.47
C PHE A 91 -0.67 6.40 2.33
N LEU A 92 -0.57 5.27 3.04
CA LEU A 92 0.58 4.39 3.01
C LEU A 92 0.13 2.94 3.07
N GLN A 93 0.77 2.10 2.26
CA GLN A 93 0.66 0.64 2.31
C GLN A 93 2.05 0.06 2.16
N ILE A 94 2.38 -0.94 2.96
CA ILE A 94 3.59 -1.76 2.78
C ILE A 94 3.24 -3.24 2.95
N ALA A 95 3.94 -4.11 2.24
CA ALA A 95 4.15 -5.47 2.74
C ALA A 95 5.23 -5.39 3.82
N VAL A 96 5.08 -6.13 4.91
CA VAL A 96 6.07 -6.18 5.98
C VAL A 96 7.10 -7.24 5.62
N SER A 97 8.37 -6.86 5.48
CA SER A 97 9.45 -7.83 5.25
C SER A 97 10.24 -8.16 6.50
N ASP A 98 10.33 -7.22 7.42
CA ASP A 98 11.08 -7.37 8.67
C ASP A 98 10.60 -6.36 9.72
N VAL A 99 10.81 -6.65 11.00
CA VAL A 99 10.46 -5.78 12.13
C VAL A 99 11.57 -5.82 13.16
N HIS A 100 11.93 -4.65 13.70
CA HIS A 100 12.94 -4.53 14.74
C HIS A 100 12.43 -3.65 15.88
N VAL A 101 12.75 -4.02 17.12
CA VAL A 101 12.56 -3.15 18.28
C VAL A 101 13.61 -2.04 18.25
N SER A 102 13.18 -0.79 18.12
CA SER A 102 14.05 0.39 18.04
C SER A 102 14.06 1.23 19.33
N GLY A 103 13.17 0.93 20.28
CA GLY A 103 13.04 1.59 21.57
C GLY A 103 11.91 0.99 22.39
N GLN A 104 11.59 1.57 23.56
CA GLN A 104 10.68 0.95 24.54
C GLN A 104 9.32 0.52 23.96
N ARG A 105 8.69 1.39 23.14
CA ARG A 105 7.45 1.07 22.40
C ARG A 105 7.57 1.42 20.93
N GLN A 106 8.79 1.33 20.41
CA GLN A 106 9.12 1.73 19.05
C GLN A 106 9.46 0.50 18.21
N LEU A 107 8.83 0.42 17.05
CA LEU A 107 9.07 -0.62 16.07
C LEU A 107 9.51 0.01 14.76
N ARG A 108 10.64 -0.48 14.24
CA ARG A 108 11.08 -0.24 12.88
C ARG A 108 10.51 -1.32 11.98
N VAL A 109 9.64 -0.93 11.08
CA VAL A 109 9.03 -1.84 10.09
C VAL A 109 9.71 -1.63 8.75
N VAL A 110 10.17 -2.72 8.12
CA VAL A 110 10.91 -2.71 6.86
C VAL A 110 10.02 -3.26 5.74
N ASP A 111 10.10 -2.64 4.55
CA ASP A 111 9.43 -3.10 3.34
C ASP A 111 10.36 -3.98 2.48
N PRO A 112 9.82 -4.77 1.53
CA PRO A 112 10.62 -5.61 0.64
C PRO A 112 11.63 -4.87 -0.26
N ASN A 113 11.60 -3.54 -0.33
CA ASN A 113 12.59 -2.74 -1.04
C ASN A 113 13.74 -2.28 -0.12
N GLY A 114 13.70 -2.62 1.17
CA GLY A 114 14.65 -2.19 2.19
C GLY A 114 14.39 -0.78 2.75
N GLU A 115 13.29 -0.13 2.37
CA GLU A 115 12.86 1.10 3.05
C GLU A 115 12.22 0.74 4.38
N HIS A 116 12.28 1.64 5.35
CA HIS A 116 11.70 1.40 6.66
C HIS A 116 10.86 2.59 7.14
N MET A 117 10.03 2.36 8.14
CA MET A 117 9.34 3.40 8.89
C MET A 117 9.38 3.07 10.38
N GLU A 118 9.35 4.10 11.21
CA GLU A 118 9.26 3.95 12.66
C GLU A 118 7.81 4.19 13.09
N ILE A 119 7.29 3.27 13.91
CA ILE A 119 6.00 3.39 14.58
C ILE A 119 6.19 3.36 16.10
N TRP A 120 5.30 4.04 16.81
CA TRP A 120 5.28 4.08 18.28
C TRP A 120 3.88 3.74 18.78
N LEU A 121 3.80 2.81 19.73
CA LEU A 121 2.57 2.23 20.24
C LEU A 121 2.20 2.82 21.61
N LEU A 122 0.90 2.95 21.87
CA LEU A 122 0.37 3.72 23.01
C LEU A 122 0.71 3.09 24.36
N ASP A 123 0.64 1.76 24.44
CA ASP A 123 0.90 0.97 25.64
C ASP A 123 1.71 -0.29 25.31
N GLU A 124 2.17 -0.97 26.35
CA GLU A 124 3.07 -2.14 26.25
C GLU A 124 2.34 -3.39 25.71
N ASP A 125 1.04 -3.52 25.98
CA ASP A 125 0.23 -4.63 25.49
C ASP A 125 0.08 -4.52 23.97
N SER A 126 -0.30 -3.33 23.50
CA SER A 126 -0.36 -2.99 22.06
C SER A 126 1.01 -3.18 21.41
N PHE A 127 2.09 -2.74 22.06
CA PHE A 127 3.44 -2.96 21.54
C PHE A 127 3.74 -4.45 21.33
N SER A 128 3.46 -5.28 22.32
CA SER A 128 3.73 -6.72 22.27
C SER A 128 2.89 -7.42 21.19
N GLU A 129 1.61 -7.07 21.10
CA GLU A 129 0.70 -7.62 20.09
C GLU A 129 1.11 -7.19 18.67
N TRP A 130 1.37 -5.90 18.46
CA TRP A 130 1.81 -5.39 17.16
C TRP A 130 3.15 -5.98 16.74
N HIS A 131 4.12 -6.11 17.65
CA HIS A 131 5.41 -6.72 17.35
C HIS A 131 5.22 -8.16 16.85
N HIS A 132 4.51 -8.98 17.61
CA HIS A 132 4.26 -10.37 17.25
C HIS A 132 3.54 -10.50 15.91
N ARG A 133 2.47 -9.72 15.69
CA ARG A 133 1.68 -9.77 14.46
C ARG A 133 2.48 -9.28 13.24
N LEU A 134 3.40 -8.33 13.43
CA LEU A 134 4.32 -7.88 12.37
C LEU A 134 5.38 -8.93 12.04
N GLU A 135 5.86 -9.71 13.01
CA GLU A 135 6.75 -10.85 12.75
C GLU A 135 6.05 -11.93 11.91
N GLU A 136 4.79 -12.24 12.21
CA GLU A 136 3.98 -13.16 11.41
C GLU A 136 3.78 -12.62 9.98
N ALA A 137 3.48 -11.33 9.83
CA ALA A 137 3.37 -10.67 8.54
C ALA A 137 4.67 -10.73 7.73
N ALA A 138 5.83 -10.55 8.38
CA ALA A 138 7.15 -10.70 7.79
C ALA A 138 7.41 -12.13 7.29
N ALA A 139 7.00 -13.13 8.06
CA ALA A 139 7.10 -14.53 7.67
C ALA A 139 6.27 -14.85 6.42
N LEU A 140 5.03 -14.33 6.33
CA LEU A 140 4.16 -14.48 5.16
C LEU A 140 4.76 -13.83 3.90
N THR A 141 5.25 -12.60 4.01
CA THR A 141 5.96 -11.93 2.91
C THR A 141 7.18 -12.72 2.46
N SER A 142 7.97 -13.22 3.41
CA SER A 142 9.16 -14.03 3.13
C SER A 142 8.80 -15.32 2.41
N GLN A 143 7.72 -15.98 2.82
CA GLN A 143 7.21 -17.19 2.17
C GLN A 143 6.79 -16.90 0.73
N PHE A 144 6.07 -15.81 0.47
CA PHE A 144 5.65 -15.41 -0.87
C PHE A 144 6.86 -15.21 -1.81
N PHE A 145 7.87 -14.44 -1.39
CA PHE A 145 9.05 -14.18 -2.24
C PHE A 145 9.91 -15.43 -2.45
N ARG A 146 10.02 -16.31 -1.43
CA ARG A 146 10.70 -17.60 -1.59
C ARG A 146 9.98 -18.52 -2.57
N ALA A 147 8.65 -18.59 -2.51
CA ALA A 147 7.85 -19.47 -3.37
C ALA A 147 7.81 -18.99 -4.83
N THR A 148 7.88 -17.67 -5.06
CA THR A 148 7.78 -17.08 -6.39
C THR A 148 9.15 -16.82 -7.05
N GLU A 149 10.24 -16.88 -6.28
CA GLU A 149 11.59 -16.48 -6.72
C GLU A 149 11.65 -15.06 -7.30
N LEU A 150 10.71 -14.21 -6.89
CA LEU A 150 10.62 -12.82 -7.31
C LEU A 150 11.38 -11.91 -6.35
N GLU A 151 11.73 -10.73 -6.85
CA GLU A 151 12.24 -9.64 -6.02
C GLU A 151 11.26 -8.47 -6.10
N ALA A 152 11.04 -7.78 -4.98
CA ALA A 152 10.08 -6.66 -4.92
C ALA A 152 10.33 -5.57 -5.97
N ARG A 153 11.61 -5.29 -6.27
CA ARG A 153 12.03 -4.32 -7.29
C ARG A 153 11.57 -4.68 -8.70
N ARG A 154 11.42 -5.99 -8.99
CA ARG A 154 10.98 -6.54 -10.28
C ARG A 154 9.46 -6.58 -10.42
N LEU A 155 8.73 -6.44 -9.32
CA LEU A 155 7.26 -6.43 -9.37
C LEU A 155 6.72 -5.17 -10.07
N PRO A 156 5.55 -5.25 -10.73
CA PRO A 156 4.88 -4.08 -11.29
C PRO A 156 4.67 -2.98 -10.25
N ARG A 157 4.64 -1.71 -10.69
CA ARG A 157 4.48 -0.55 -9.80
C ARG A 157 3.20 -0.56 -8.96
N HIS A 158 2.18 -1.26 -9.42
CA HIS A 158 0.87 -1.39 -8.77
C HIS A 158 0.75 -2.63 -7.88
N SER A 159 1.81 -3.45 -7.76
CA SER A 159 1.80 -4.62 -6.88
C SER A 159 1.75 -4.20 -5.42
N ALA A 160 0.88 -4.85 -4.64
CA ALA A 160 0.75 -4.63 -3.20
C ALA A 160 2.08 -4.89 -2.45
N TYR A 161 2.81 -5.94 -2.82
CA TYR A 161 4.12 -6.29 -2.25
C TYR A 161 5.22 -5.27 -2.53
N ARG A 162 5.04 -4.43 -3.55
CA ARG A 162 5.97 -3.33 -3.81
C ARG A 162 5.78 -2.18 -2.83
N GLY A 163 4.59 -2.04 -2.25
CA GLY A 163 4.23 -0.98 -1.31
C GLY A 163 4.25 0.43 -1.92
N SER A 164 3.89 1.41 -1.11
CA SER A 164 3.86 2.83 -1.47
C SER A 164 4.91 3.67 -0.75
N LEU A 165 5.71 3.10 0.17
CA LEU A 165 6.67 3.84 1.00
C LEU A 165 7.76 4.55 0.18
N VAL A 166 8.39 3.86 -0.77
CA VAL A 166 9.36 4.45 -1.70
C VAL A 166 8.76 5.66 -2.44
N SER A 167 7.55 5.48 -2.98
CA SER A 167 6.85 6.52 -3.73
C SER A 167 6.47 7.71 -2.84
N TYR A 168 6.01 7.44 -1.63
CA TYR A 168 5.66 8.43 -0.61
C TYR A 168 6.87 9.29 -0.23
N ARG A 169 8.02 8.66 0.04
CA ARG A 169 9.28 9.35 0.37
C ARG A 169 9.78 10.22 -0.78
N ARG A 170 9.74 9.70 -2.01
CA ARG A 170 10.11 10.44 -3.22
C ARG A 170 9.21 11.66 -3.44
N ALA A 171 7.90 11.51 -3.28
CA ALA A 171 6.95 12.62 -3.40
C ALA A 171 7.21 13.69 -2.33
N SER A 172 7.42 13.28 -1.08
CA SER A 172 7.72 14.17 0.03
C SER A 172 9.03 14.96 -0.18
N LYS A 173 10.09 14.31 -0.68
CA LYS A 173 11.35 14.99 -1.03
C LYS A 173 11.15 16.02 -2.14
N ARG A 174 10.41 15.68 -3.20
CA ARG A 174 10.11 16.60 -4.31
C ARG A 174 9.34 17.83 -3.83
N SER A 175 8.34 17.64 -2.98
CA SER A 175 7.56 18.75 -2.41
C SER A 175 8.42 19.69 -1.57
N ARG A 176 9.34 19.15 -0.76
CA ARG A 176 10.32 19.97 0.00
C ARG A 176 11.23 20.77 -0.91
N CYS A 177 11.82 20.14 -1.93
CA CYS A 177 12.65 20.84 -2.90
C CYS A 177 11.88 21.96 -3.61
N ARG A 178 10.64 21.70 -4.04
CA ARG A 178 9.79 22.71 -4.67
C ARG A 178 9.48 23.88 -3.74
N ALA A 179 9.20 23.62 -2.46
CA ALA A 179 8.94 24.66 -1.47
C ALA A 179 10.18 25.55 -1.24
N LEU A 180 11.37 24.96 -1.14
CA LEU A 180 12.63 25.70 -1.01
C LEU A 180 12.92 26.57 -2.24
N LEU A 181 12.71 26.03 -3.45
CA LEU A 181 12.87 26.79 -4.69
C LEU A 181 11.88 27.96 -4.76
N GLY A 182 10.62 27.74 -4.38
CA GLY A 182 9.60 28.80 -4.32
C GLY A 182 9.98 29.92 -3.34
N CYS A 183 10.50 29.55 -2.17
CA CYS A 183 11.03 30.49 -1.19
C CYS A 183 12.14 31.34 -1.84
N LEU A 184 13.19 30.71 -2.39
CA LEU A 184 14.32 31.41 -3.02
C LEU A 184 13.88 32.37 -4.14
N THR A 185 12.89 31.97 -4.96
CA THR A 185 12.35 32.87 -6.00
C THR A 185 11.63 34.08 -5.41
N GLN A 186 10.89 33.90 -4.31
CA GLN A 186 10.21 35.00 -3.62
C GLN A 186 11.20 35.96 -2.96
N TRP A 187 12.28 35.44 -2.34
CA TRP A 187 13.35 36.27 -1.79
C TRP A 187 14.03 37.11 -2.87
N ARG A 188 14.32 36.52 -4.04
CA ARG A 188 14.90 37.25 -5.17
C ARG A 188 14.01 38.38 -5.67
N GLN A 189 12.69 38.17 -5.72
CA GLN A 189 11.74 39.20 -6.14
C GLN A 189 11.67 40.34 -5.13
N LYS A 190 11.57 40.04 -3.82
CA LYS A 190 11.56 41.06 -2.76
C LYS A 190 12.85 41.88 -2.69
N ALA A 191 14.01 41.26 -2.95
CA ALA A 191 15.29 41.97 -3.00
C ALA A 191 15.44 42.88 -4.23
N ALA A 192 14.61 42.71 -5.25
CA ALA A 192 14.63 43.47 -6.49
C ALA A 192 13.61 44.62 -6.54
N GLU A 193 12.70 44.73 -5.55
CA GLU A 193 11.82 45.90 -5.40
C GLU A 193 12.57 47.02 -4.64
N PRO A 194 12.87 48.16 -5.28
CA PRO A 194 13.45 49.30 -4.58
C PRO A 194 12.39 49.92 -3.66
N SER A 195 12.73 50.09 -2.39
CA SER A 195 11.95 50.90 -1.46
C SER A 195 12.04 52.37 -1.88
N TRP A 196 10.97 52.91 -2.45
CA TRP A 196 10.78 54.35 -2.68
C TRP A 196 10.15 55.01 -1.45
#